data_AF-N1PBC7-F1
#
_entry.id   AF-N1PBC7-F1
#
_cell.length_a   1.000
_cell.length_b   1.000
_cell.length_c   1.000
_cell.angle_alpha   90.00
_cell.angle_beta   90.00
_cell.angle_gamma   90.00
#
_symmetry.space_group_name_H-M   'P 1'
#
loop_
_entity.id
_entity.type
_entity.pdbx_description
1 polymer ?
#
loop_
_entity_poly.entity_id
_entity_poly.type
_entity_poly.pdbx_seq_one_letter_code
_entity_poly.pdbx_strand_id
1 'polypeptide(L)'
;MDMSAASCWIVLAFVSLGCALETEEDFNEERCRFGWLARGEYCYHLELTSAQRYPGASAKCMDGSLTSVWDEAEWDFIVDQLIANNSALYWIGLQRFYNVNKTTEWMWHDKSGEFYVKGEIENIPLSLNGTMVAVAISSHYASSVHSFQDKLDGYICKEARPAVYAMGFAWEVYSASTPAGSRVAHNDKSYHAAHFHVVHPDAERILNNGTTLDSEPVKSDMECANRCMMRNKCVFFLRFCYQSTQCRQMSCRLVAPLTV
;
A
#
# COMPACT_ATOMS: atom_id res chain seq x y z
N MET A 1 -17.54 30.07 25.72
CA MET A 1 -18.89 30.00 26.32
C MET A 1 -19.76 29.21 25.36
N ASP A 2 -20.19 27.98 25.58
CA ASP A 2 -19.88 26.91 26.55
C ASP A 2 -20.41 25.64 25.86
N MET A 3 -19.57 24.62 25.69
CA MET A 3 -19.69 23.34 26.40
C MET A 3 -21.12 22.78 26.49
N SER A 4 -21.51 21.98 25.49
CA SER A 4 -22.54 20.95 25.67
C SER A 4 -21.89 19.74 26.35
N ALA A 5 -22.12 19.61 27.65
CA ALA A 5 -21.67 18.50 28.48
C ALA A 5 -22.46 17.21 28.16
N ALA A 6 -21.76 16.13 27.80
CA ALA A 6 -22.30 14.78 27.90
C ALA A 6 -22.11 14.29 29.34
N SER A 7 -23.20 14.09 30.06
CA SER A 7 -23.21 13.59 31.43
C SER A 7 -23.01 12.07 31.44
N CYS A 8 -21.92 11.61 32.06
CA CYS A 8 -21.63 10.19 32.28
C CYS A 8 -22.25 9.79 33.63
N TRP A 9 -23.38 9.08 33.60
CA TRP A 9 -23.93 8.49 34.81
C TRP A 9 -23.21 7.17 35.10
N ILE A 10 -22.58 7.10 36.27
CA ILE A 10 -22.02 5.87 36.85
C ILE A 10 -23.19 4.95 37.22
N VAL A 11 -23.29 3.80 36.56
CA VAL A 11 -24.00 2.64 37.10
C VAL A 11 -22.99 1.52 37.30
N LEU A 12 -22.69 1.28 38.58
CA LEU A 12 -21.95 0.13 39.07
C LEU A 12 -22.84 -1.12 38.94
N ALA A 13 -22.59 -1.97 37.95
CA ALA A 13 -22.79 -3.42 38.01
C ALA A 13 -22.25 -4.08 36.73
N PHE A 14 -21.47 -5.14 36.91
CA PHE A 14 -20.83 -5.95 35.89
C PHE A 14 -21.79 -6.42 34.79
N VAL A 15 -21.56 -5.97 33.55
CA VAL A 15 -21.29 -6.77 32.33
C VAL A 15 -20.64 -5.79 31.37
N SER A 16 -19.42 -6.05 30.94
CA SER A 16 -18.73 -5.29 29.90
C SER A 16 -19.46 -5.48 28.56
N LEU A 17 -20.48 -4.65 28.33
CA LEU A 17 -20.97 -4.39 26.99
C LEU A 17 -19.99 -3.39 26.37
N GLY A 18 -18.99 -3.91 25.66
CA GLY A 18 -18.06 -3.08 24.92
C GLY A 18 -18.83 -2.26 23.88
N CYS A 19 -18.99 -0.96 24.15
CA CYS A 19 -19.04 0.03 23.07
C CYS A 19 -17.61 0.16 22.53
N ALA A 20 -17.20 -0.81 21.71
CA ALA A 20 -16.12 -0.61 20.77
C ALA A 20 -16.79 -0.26 19.43
N LEU A 21 -17.07 1.02 19.24
CA LEU A 21 -17.23 1.58 17.90
C LEU A 21 -15.85 2.14 17.53
N GLU A 22 -14.92 1.21 17.33
CA GLU A 22 -13.67 1.46 16.63
C GLU A 22 -13.84 0.80 15.26
N THR A 23 -14.03 1.60 14.21
CA THR A 23 -13.74 1.13 12.85
C THR A 23 -12.22 1.03 12.71
N GLU A 24 -11.63 0.03 13.37
CA GLU A 24 -10.25 -0.42 13.18
C GLU A 24 -10.25 -1.40 12.01
N GLU A 25 -10.47 -0.86 10.82
CA GLU A 25 -10.28 -1.56 9.55
C GLU A 25 -8.83 -1.26 9.06
N ASP A 26 -8.08 -2.14 8.42
CA ASP A 26 -8.53 -3.42 7.86
C ASP A 26 -7.37 -4.27 7.31
N PHE A 27 -6.13 -4.22 7.82
CA PHE A 27 -5.02 -4.90 7.13
C PHE A 27 -4.79 -6.35 7.60
N ASN A 28 -4.56 -7.27 6.65
CA ASN A 28 -4.12 -8.64 6.90
C ASN A 28 -2.60 -8.73 7.21
N GLU A 29 -2.10 -9.91 7.54
CA GLU A 29 -0.66 -10.15 7.83
C GLU A 29 0.26 -9.78 6.65
N GLU A 30 -0.28 -9.77 5.43
CA GLU A 30 0.42 -9.40 4.20
C GLU A 30 0.27 -7.91 3.85
N ARG A 31 -0.31 -7.09 4.74
CA ARG A 31 -0.54 -5.64 4.58
C ARG A 31 -1.44 -5.27 3.40
N CYS A 32 -2.31 -6.18 3.02
CA CYS A 32 -3.43 -5.89 2.15
C CYS A 32 -4.69 -5.74 3.00
N ARG A 33 -5.69 -5.01 2.50
CA ARG A 33 -6.96 -4.93 3.24
C ARG A 33 -7.56 -6.33 3.41
N PHE A 34 -8.43 -6.55 4.39
CA PHE A 34 -9.08 -7.84 4.59
C PHE A 34 -9.87 -8.18 3.33
N GLY A 35 -9.75 -9.43 2.87
CA GLY A 35 -10.30 -9.87 1.59
C GLY A 35 -9.49 -9.47 0.35
N TRP A 36 -8.29 -8.91 0.50
CA TRP A 36 -7.32 -8.70 -0.57
C TRP A 36 -6.17 -9.69 -0.46
N LEU A 37 -5.62 -10.13 -1.60
CA LEU A 37 -4.48 -11.05 -1.69
C LEU A 37 -3.21 -10.29 -2.06
N ALA A 38 -2.09 -10.60 -1.43
CA ALA A 38 -0.82 -9.97 -1.75
C ALA A 38 -0.05 -10.73 -2.84
N ARG A 39 0.61 -9.98 -3.72
CA ARG A 39 1.68 -10.48 -4.58
C ARG A 39 2.71 -9.38 -4.84
N GLY A 40 3.97 -9.66 -4.51
CA GLY A 40 5.05 -8.69 -4.69
C GLY A 40 4.76 -7.39 -3.93
N GLU A 41 4.75 -6.27 -4.64
CA GLU A 41 4.48 -4.94 -4.07
C GLU A 41 3.01 -4.49 -4.21
N TYR A 42 2.10 -5.41 -4.54
CA TYR A 42 0.70 -5.09 -4.82
C TYR A 42 -0.29 -5.97 -4.04
N CYS A 43 -1.48 -5.43 -3.83
CA CYS A 43 -2.65 -6.10 -3.29
C CYS A 43 -3.72 -6.20 -4.37
N TYR A 44 -4.42 -7.31 -4.43
CA TYR A 44 -5.44 -7.60 -5.44
C TYR A 44 -6.77 -7.98 -4.79
N HIS A 45 -7.86 -7.54 -5.38
CA HIS A 45 -9.21 -7.89 -4.92
C HIS A 45 -10.12 -8.22 -6.09
N LEU A 46 -10.85 -9.32 -5.94
CA LEU A 46 -11.87 -9.75 -6.86
C LEU A 46 -13.24 -9.31 -6.35
N GLU A 47 -13.90 -8.43 -7.09
CA GLU A 47 -15.27 -8.03 -6.81
C GLU A 47 -16.26 -8.87 -7.62
N LEU A 48 -17.23 -9.49 -6.93
CA LEU A 48 -18.26 -10.37 -7.51
C LEU A 48 -19.69 -9.92 -7.18
N THR A 49 -19.87 -8.97 -6.26
CA THR A 49 -21.19 -8.63 -5.70
C THR A 49 -22.08 -7.87 -6.68
N SER A 50 -21.50 -7.25 -7.71
CA SER A 50 -22.29 -6.56 -8.72
C SER A 50 -21.61 -6.61 -10.08
N ALA A 51 -22.32 -7.16 -11.06
CA ALA A 51 -21.92 -7.02 -12.44
C ALA A 51 -21.84 -5.53 -12.82
N GLN A 52 -20.76 -5.12 -13.49
CA GLN A 52 -20.48 -3.72 -13.81
C GLN A 52 -20.12 -3.53 -15.28
N ARG A 53 -20.39 -2.32 -15.78
CA ARG A 53 -19.76 -1.82 -17.01
C ARG A 53 -18.36 -1.34 -16.69
N TYR A 54 -17.47 -1.31 -17.69
CA TYR A 54 -16.08 -0.94 -17.51
C TYR A 54 -15.87 0.40 -16.74
N PRO A 55 -16.55 1.53 -17.08
CA PRO A 55 -16.38 2.77 -16.33
C PRO A 55 -16.84 2.67 -14.86
N GLY A 56 -17.87 1.87 -14.60
CA GLY A 56 -18.37 1.64 -13.23
C GLY A 56 -17.44 0.75 -12.42
N ALA A 57 -16.85 -0.26 -13.04
CA ALA A 57 -15.83 -1.12 -12.42
C ALA A 57 -14.57 -0.30 -12.08
N SER A 58 -14.07 0.51 -13.01
CA SER A 58 -12.94 1.41 -12.81
C SER A 58 -13.18 2.38 -11.65
N ALA A 59 -14.33 3.05 -11.61
CA ALA A 59 -14.65 4.02 -10.56
C ALA A 59 -14.80 3.39 -9.16
N LYS A 60 -15.06 2.08 -9.08
CA LYS A 60 -15.25 1.38 -7.81
C LYS A 60 -13.96 0.79 -7.22
N CYS A 61 -12.84 0.79 -7.95
CA CYS A 61 -11.56 0.33 -7.42
C CYS A 61 -10.89 1.34 -6.46
N MET A 62 -11.61 1.76 -5.41
CA MET A 62 -11.16 2.60 -4.27
C MET A 62 -9.91 3.49 -4.54
N ASP A 63 -8.86 3.38 -3.71
CA ASP A 63 -7.56 4.07 -3.86
C ASP A 63 -6.64 3.39 -4.88
N GLY A 64 -7.14 2.35 -5.55
CA GLY A 64 -6.42 1.55 -6.53
C GLY A 64 -6.90 1.80 -7.95
N SER A 65 -6.79 0.76 -8.76
CA SER A 65 -7.21 0.78 -10.16
C SER A 65 -7.64 -0.61 -10.61
N LEU A 66 -8.31 -0.71 -11.75
CA LEU A 66 -8.45 -2.02 -12.40
C LEU A 66 -7.07 -2.60 -12.69
N THR A 67 -6.90 -3.90 -12.44
CA THR A 67 -5.58 -4.52 -12.41
C THR A 67 -4.85 -4.38 -13.74
N SER A 68 -3.60 -3.91 -13.66
CA SER A 68 -2.59 -4.10 -14.70
C SER A 68 -1.92 -5.46 -14.52
N VAL A 69 -1.40 -6.02 -15.62
CA VAL A 69 -0.64 -7.27 -15.61
C VAL A 69 0.68 -7.07 -16.35
N TRP A 70 1.79 -7.32 -15.67
CA TRP A 70 3.13 -6.92 -16.09
C TRP A 70 3.91 -8.09 -16.65
N ASP A 71 3.66 -9.29 -16.14
CA ASP A 71 4.34 -10.51 -16.56
C ASP A 71 3.45 -11.75 -16.48
N GLU A 72 3.97 -12.84 -17.05
CA GLU A 72 3.31 -14.15 -17.05
C GLU A 72 3.03 -14.65 -15.63
N ALA A 73 3.96 -14.46 -14.72
CA ALA A 73 3.79 -14.97 -13.37
C ALA A 73 2.65 -14.23 -12.66
N GLU A 74 2.45 -12.93 -12.91
CA GLU A 74 1.35 -12.13 -12.36
C GLU A 74 0.03 -12.57 -12.95
N TRP A 75 -0.01 -12.82 -14.26
CA TRP A 75 -1.16 -13.43 -14.90
C TRP A 75 -1.56 -14.74 -14.23
N ASP A 76 -0.61 -15.66 -14.04
CA ASP A 76 -0.88 -16.97 -13.45
C ASP A 76 -1.35 -16.86 -12.00
N PHE A 77 -0.79 -15.94 -11.21
CA PHE A 77 -1.31 -15.66 -9.87
C PHE A 77 -2.76 -15.17 -9.90
N ILE A 78 -3.10 -14.25 -10.79
CA ILE A 78 -4.48 -13.76 -10.90
C ILE A 78 -5.42 -14.91 -11.23
N VAL A 79 -5.07 -15.73 -12.23
CA VAL A 79 -5.90 -16.87 -12.65
C VAL A 79 -6.03 -17.91 -11.53
N ASP A 80 -4.92 -18.30 -10.92
CA ASP A 80 -4.86 -19.44 -9.99
C ASP A 80 -5.31 -19.10 -8.57
N GLN A 81 -5.15 -17.84 -8.14
CA GLN A 81 -5.44 -17.44 -6.75
C GLN A 81 -6.72 -16.62 -6.63
N LEU A 82 -7.02 -15.75 -7.60
CA LEU A 82 -8.22 -14.90 -7.50
C LEU A 82 -9.43 -15.57 -8.16
N ILE A 83 -9.29 -16.05 -9.39
CA ILE A 83 -10.44 -16.47 -10.20
C ILE A 83 -10.52 -17.97 -10.45
N ALA A 84 -9.75 -18.77 -9.72
CA ALA A 84 -9.70 -20.23 -9.90
C ALA A 84 -11.10 -20.86 -9.86
N ASN A 85 -11.32 -21.83 -10.75
CA ASN A 85 -12.58 -22.56 -10.90
C ASN A 85 -13.82 -21.71 -11.24
N ASN A 86 -13.63 -20.49 -11.76
CA ASN A 86 -14.75 -19.64 -12.18
C ASN A 86 -14.75 -19.36 -13.69
N SER A 87 -15.84 -19.69 -14.37
CA SER A 87 -16.02 -19.42 -15.81
C SER A 87 -16.52 -18.00 -16.12
N ALA A 88 -16.71 -17.17 -15.11
CA ALA A 88 -17.15 -15.79 -15.24
C ALA A 88 -16.09 -14.89 -15.92
N LEU A 89 -16.54 -13.74 -16.41
CA LEU A 89 -15.69 -12.73 -17.03
C LEU A 89 -15.45 -11.55 -16.10
N TYR A 90 -14.19 -11.16 -15.98
CA TYR A 90 -13.75 -10.11 -15.08
C TYR A 90 -13.05 -9.00 -15.82
N TRP A 91 -13.49 -7.76 -15.60
CA TRP A 91 -12.76 -6.61 -16.12
C TRP A 91 -11.36 -6.53 -15.50
N ILE A 92 -10.38 -6.28 -16.36
CA ILE A 92 -9.03 -5.84 -16.00
C ILE A 92 -8.78 -4.45 -16.59
N GLY A 93 -7.67 -3.80 -16.26
CA GLY A 93 -7.43 -2.40 -16.59
C GLY A 93 -7.05 -2.11 -18.04
N LEU A 94 -6.96 -3.10 -18.92
CA LEU A 94 -6.47 -2.89 -20.30
C LEU A 94 -7.61 -2.36 -21.17
N GLN A 95 -7.45 -1.17 -21.72
CA GLN A 95 -8.43 -0.52 -22.59
C GLN A 95 -7.79 -0.04 -23.88
N ARG A 96 -8.58 0.03 -24.94
CA ARG A 96 -8.16 0.58 -26.23
C ARG A 96 -8.57 2.05 -26.33
N PHE A 97 -7.58 2.91 -26.48
CA PHE A 97 -7.78 4.36 -26.65
C PHE A 97 -7.47 4.79 -28.08
N TYR A 98 -8.09 5.89 -28.51
CA TYR A 98 -7.80 6.57 -29.78
C TYR A 98 -6.91 7.77 -29.51
N ASN A 99 -5.65 7.72 -29.96
CA ASN A 99 -4.77 8.86 -29.82
C ASN A 99 -5.18 10.02 -30.75
N VAL A 100 -4.51 11.17 -30.60
CA VAL A 100 -4.78 12.38 -31.41
C VAL A 100 -4.62 12.17 -32.92
N ASN A 101 -3.83 11.17 -33.33
CA ASN A 101 -3.62 10.78 -34.72
C ASN A 101 -4.63 9.75 -35.21
N LYS A 102 -5.65 9.43 -34.42
CA LYS A 102 -6.66 8.39 -34.68
C LYS A 102 -6.08 6.99 -34.84
N THR A 103 -4.87 6.74 -34.34
CA THR A 103 -4.35 5.37 -34.22
C THR A 103 -4.81 4.79 -32.88
N THR A 104 -5.13 3.51 -32.88
CA THR A 104 -5.56 2.79 -31.68
C THR A 104 -4.35 2.27 -30.92
N GLU A 105 -4.32 2.53 -29.62
CA GLU A 105 -3.29 2.04 -28.73
C GLU A 105 -3.95 1.35 -27.53
N TRP A 106 -3.33 0.28 -27.06
CA TRP A 106 -3.71 -0.40 -25.82
C TRP A 106 -2.98 0.27 -24.66
N MET A 107 -3.71 0.56 -23.59
CA MET A 107 -3.14 1.17 -22.39
C MET A 107 -3.82 0.66 -21.13
N TRP A 108 -3.05 0.52 -20.06
CA TRP A 108 -3.60 0.26 -18.75
C TRP A 108 -4.31 1.48 -18.18
N HIS A 109 -5.37 1.25 -17.42
CA HIS A 109 -6.12 2.28 -16.71
C HIS A 109 -5.25 3.04 -15.69
N ASP A 110 -4.32 2.34 -15.04
CA ASP A 110 -3.35 2.89 -14.10
C ASP A 110 -2.17 3.63 -14.77
N LYS A 111 -2.13 3.63 -16.11
CA LYS A 111 -1.05 4.21 -16.92
C LYS A 111 0.32 3.56 -16.68
N SER A 112 0.34 2.33 -16.15
CA SER A 112 1.56 1.52 -16.13
C SER A 112 2.04 1.23 -17.56
N GLY A 113 3.33 0.91 -17.68
CA GLY A 113 4.07 0.83 -18.95
C GLY A 113 3.66 -0.33 -19.85
N GLU A 114 4.61 -1.18 -20.23
CA GLU A 114 4.33 -2.34 -21.09
C GLU A 114 3.21 -3.22 -20.50
N PHE A 115 2.36 -3.77 -21.39
CA PHE A 115 1.27 -4.65 -21.00
C PHE A 115 1.58 -6.10 -21.34
N TYR A 116 1.28 -7.00 -20.41
CA TYR A 116 1.27 -8.44 -20.64
C TYR A 116 -0.17 -8.95 -20.65
N VAL A 117 -0.53 -9.72 -21.67
CA VAL A 117 -1.85 -10.36 -21.80
C VAL A 117 -1.72 -11.69 -22.53
N LYS A 118 -2.34 -12.75 -22.00
CA LYS A 118 -2.46 -14.03 -22.71
C LYS A 118 -3.71 -14.01 -23.59
N GLY A 119 -3.57 -14.32 -24.88
CA GLY A 119 -4.68 -14.44 -25.84
C GLY A 119 -4.66 -13.40 -26.97
N GLU A 120 -5.62 -13.53 -27.89
CA GLU A 120 -5.69 -12.70 -29.10
C GLU A 120 -6.51 -11.42 -28.87
N ILE A 121 -5.90 -10.39 -28.27
CA ILE A 121 -6.55 -9.07 -28.16
C ILE A 121 -6.46 -8.24 -29.44
N GLU A 122 -5.63 -8.64 -30.41
CA GLU A 122 -5.45 -7.92 -31.68
C GLU A 122 -6.60 -8.18 -32.67
N ASN A 123 -7.26 -9.35 -32.56
CA ASN A 123 -8.37 -9.76 -33.43
C ASN A 123 -9.71 -9.25 -32.93
N ILE A 124 -9.85 -7.92 -32.86
CA ILE A 124 -11.07 -7.27 -32.37
C ILE A 124 -12.20 -7.45 -33.41
N PRO A 125 -13.38 -7.97 -33.02
CA PRO A 125 -14.53 -8.10 -33.91
C PRO A 125 -14.86 -6.78 -34.62
N LEU A 126 -15.22 -6.85 -35.91
CA LEU A 126 -15.63 -5.67 -36.70
C LEU A 126 -16.79 -4.90 -36.06
N SER A 127 -17.68 -5.60 -35.34
CA SER A 127 -18.79 -5.01 -34.59
C SER A 127 -18.33 -4.06 -33.48
N LEU A 128 -17.11 -4.19 -33.00
CA LEU A 128 -16.51 -3.35 -31.96
C LEU A 128 -15.58 -2.27 -32.54
N ASN A 129 -15.50 -2.14 -33.87
CA ASN A 129 -14.71 -1.09 -34.49
C ASN A 129 -15.33 0.30 -34.25
N GLY A 130 -14.51 1.29 -33.93
CA GLY A 130 -14.99 2.64 -33.57
C GLY A 130 -15.60 2.74 -32.17
N THR A 131 -15.61 1.66 -31.39
CA THR A 131 -16.14 1.64 -30.03
C THR A 131 -15.03 1.60 -28.98
N MET A 132 -15.30 2.20 -27.81
CA MET A 132 -14.45 2.04 -26.62
C MET A 132 -14.59 0.61 -26.12
N VAL A 133 -13.44 -0.08 -26.02
CA VAL A 133 -13.36 -1.49 -25.63
C VAL A 133 -12.31 -1.69 -24.55
N ALA A 134 -12.54 -2.69 -23.72
CA ALA A 134 -11.64 -3.12 -22.67
C ALA A 134 -11.50 -4.65 -22.68
N VAL A 135 -10.45 -5.13 -22.00
CA VAL A 135 -10.15 -6.55 -21.88
C VAL A 135 -10.77 -7.11 -20.61
N ALA A 136 -11.30 -8.33 -20.74
CA ALA A 136 -11.72 -9.16 -19.64
C ALA A 136 -10.97 -10.49 -19.66
N ILE A 137 -10.85 -11.11 -18.49
CA ILE A 137 -10.19 -12.41 -18.31
C ILE A 137 -11.14 -13.41 -17.66
N SER A 138 -10.83 -14.70 -17.84
CA SER A 138 -11.53 -15.83 -17.22
C SER A 138 -10.50 -16.88 -16.75
N SER A 139 -10.93 -17.84 -15.93
CA SER A 139 -10.04 -18.89 -15.40
C SER A 139 -9.47 -19.85 -16.45
N HIS A 140 -10.01 -19.85 -17.68
CA HIS A 140 -9.49 -20.67 -18.78
C HIS A 140 -8.27 -20.04 -19.49
N TYR A 141 -7.58 -19.09 -18.85
CA TYR A 141 -6.41 -18.36 -19.34
C TYR A 141 -6.59 -17.57 -20.65
N ALA A 142 -7.83 -17.38 -21.11
CA ALA A 142 -8.13 -16.60 -22.30
C ALA A 142 -8.60 -15.18 -21.92
N SER A 143 -7.93 -14.17 -22.49
CA SER A 143 -8.47 -12.81 -22.56
C SER A 143 -9.52 -12.68 -23.67
N SER A 144 -10.43 -11.72 -23.51
CA SER A 144 -11.41 -11.35 -24.53
C SER A 144 -11.69 -9.85 -24.50
N VAL A 145 -12.04 -9.28 -25.66
CA VAL A 145 -12.29 -7.85 -25.83
C VAL A 145 -13.79 -7.59 -25.84
N HIS A 146 -14.24 -6.65 -25.01
CA HIS A 146 -15.65 -6.32 -24.81
C HIS A 146 -15.88 -4.80 -24.90
N SER A 147 -17.10 -4.40 -25.25
CA SER A 147 -17.51 -3.00 -25.26
C SER A 147 -17.61 -2.43 -23.85
N PHE A 148 -17.34 -1.13 -23.69
CA PHE A 148 -17.61 -0.43 -22.42
C PHE A 148 -19.09 -0.48 -22.01
N GLN A 149 -19.99 -0.78 -22.95
CA GLN A 149 -21.42 -0.93 -22.67
C GLN A 149 -21.79 -2.29 -22.09
N ASP A 150 -20.92 -3.29 -22.27
CA ASP A 150 -21.13 -4.64 -21.78
C ASP A 150 -21.04 -4.65 -20.26
N LYS A 151 -21.86 -5.49 -19.65
CA LYS A 151 -21.90 -5.69 -18.20
C LYS A 151 -21.34 -7.07 -17.90
N LEU A 152 -20.19 -7.12 -17.25
CA LEU A 152 -19.52 -8.38 -16.91
C LEU A 152 -19.73 -8.74 -15.44
N ASP A 153 -19.48 -10.01 -15.11
CA ASP A 153 -19.80 -10.63 -13.82
C ASP A 153 -19.06 -9.99 -12.65
N GLY A 154 -17.84 -9.50 -12.88
CA GLY A 154 -17.03 -8.86 -11.85
C GLY A 154 -15.86 -8.07 -12.42
N TYR A 155 -14.95 -7.69 -11.53
CA TYR A 155 -13.75 -6.94 -11.88
C TYR A 155 -12.65 -7.15 -10.84
N ILE A 156 -11.41 -6.94 -11.25
CA ILE A 156 -10.23 -7.13 -10.41
C ILE A 156 -9.56 -5.80 -10.17
N CYS A 157 -9.45 -5.40 -8.91
CA CYS A 157 -8.73 -4.21 -8.49
C CYS A 157 -7.31 -4.55 -8.04
N LYS A 158 -6.39 -3.61 -8.26
CA LYS A 158 -4.98 -3.65 -7.83
C LYS A 158 -4.65 -2.34 -7.13
N GLU A 159 -4.02 -2.43 -5.96
CA GLU A 159 -3.46 -1.28 -5.24
C GLU A 159 -2.01 -1.56 -4.82
N ALA A 160 -1.22 -0.50 -4.68
CA ALA A 160 0.14 -0.62 -4.15
C ALA A 160 0.09 -1.03 -2.68
N ARG A 161 0.93 -1.98 -2.29
CA ARG A 161 1.09 -2.33 -0.87
C ARG A 161 1.65 -1.13 -0.11
N PRO A 162 1.14 -0.85 1.10
CA PRO A 162 1.73 0.17 1.96
C PRO A 162 3.23 -0.07 2.18
N ALA A 163 4.07 0.83 1.67
CA ALA A 163 5.50 0.78 1.88
C ALA A 163 5.84 1.11 3.35
N VAL A 164 6.79 0.40 3.93
CA VAL A 164 7.39 0.76 5.22
C VAL A 164 8.77 1.34 4.97
N TYR A 165 8.96 2.58 5.39
CA TYR A 165 10.21 3.29 5.24
C TYR A 165 11.06 3.13 6.50
N ALA A 166 12.36 2.91 6.30
CA ALA A 166 13.34 2.70 7.37
C ALA A 166 14.34 3.85 7.38
N MET A 167 14.48 4.57 8.50
CA MET A 167 15.57 5.55 8.67
C MET A 167 16.45 5.18 9.85
N GLY A 168 17.73 4.94 9.55
CA GLY A 168 18.77 4.71 10.54
C GLY A 168 19.48 6.01 10.91
N PHE A 169 19.54 6.34 12.20
CA PHE A 169 20.43 7.38 12.72
C PHE A 169 21.54 6.72 13.56
N ALA A 170 22.78 6.79 13.07
CA ALA A 170 23.95 6.40 13.83
C ALA A 170 24.51 7.64 14.54
N TRP A 171 24.44 7.66 15.87
CA TRP A 171 25.08 8.68 16.69
C TRP A 171 26.49 8.19 17.02
N GLU A 172 27.50 8.63 16.27
CA GLU A 172 28.88 8.46 16.70
C GLU A 172 29.16 9.46 17.82
N VAL A 173 28.96 9.03 19.06
CA VAL A 173 29.51 9.77 20.20
C VAL A 173 31.01 9.57 20.19
N TYR A 174 31.74 10.48 19.54
CA TYR A 174 33.15 10.68 19.86
C TYR A 174 33.17 11.18 21.31
N SER A 175 33.45 10.29 22.26
CA SER A 175 34.00 10.72 23.53
C SER A 175 35.38 11.30 23.21
N ALA A 176 35.44 12.57 22.84
CA ALA A 176 36.67 13.31 22.95
C ALA A 176 37.05 13.23 24.43
N SER A 177 38.04 12.40 24.75
CA SER A 177 38.77 12.49 26.00
C SER A 177 39.43 13.86 26.00
N THR A 178 38.68 14.90 26.35
CA THR A 178 39.24 16.22 26.57
C THR A 178 40.03 16.14 27.87
N PRO A 179 41.33 16.49 27.86
CA PRO A 179 42.05 16.72 29.09
C PRO A 179 41.29 17.75 29.91
N ALA A 180 41.21 17.54 31.23
CA ALA A 180 40.46 18.38 32.15
C ALA A 180 40.80 19.88 31.94
N GLY A 181 39.86 20.66 31.40
CA GLY A 181 40.00 22.11 31.29
C GLY A 181 39.34 22.81 30.10
N SER A 182 38.95 22.11 29.02
CA SER A 182 38.39 22.79 27.84
C SER A 182 36.86 22.78 27.83
N ARG A 183 36.25 23.95 28.02
CA ARG A 183 34.84 24.20 27.69
C ARG A 183 34.66 24.07 26.18
N VAL A 184 34.11 22.96 25.71
CA VAL A 184 33.64 22.83 24.33
C VAL A 184 32.23 23.42 24.27
N ALA A 185 32.06 24.46 23.45
CA ALA A 185 30.77 25.07 23.21
C ALA A 185 29.83 24.06 22.52
N HIS A 186 28.64 23.84 23.10
CA HIS A 186 27.53 23.10 22.51
C HIS A 186 26.92 23.84 21.30
N ASN A 187 27.70 24.09 20.25
CA ASN A 187 27.24 24.88 19.12
C ASN A 187 27.69 24.38 17.74
N ASP A 188 28.08 23.11 17.61
CA ASP A 188 28.31 22.54 16.28
C ASP A 188 27.09 21.78 15.78
N LYS A 189 26.42 22.41 14.81
CA LYS A 189 25.44 21.80 13.89
C LYS A 189 26.17 20.82 12.95
N SER A 190 26.83 19.82 13.51
CA SER A 190 27.39 18.70 12.75
C SER A 190 26.23 17.75 12.43
N TYR A 191 25.64 17.92 11.25
CA TYR A 191 24.70 16.95 10.69
C TYR A 191 25.46 15.63 10.51
N HIS A 192 25.27 14.69 11.43
CA HIS A 192 25.88 13.37 11.40
C HIS A 192 25.23 12.51 10.31
N ALA A 193 26.08 11.86 9.49
CA ALA A 193 25.68 11.14 8.29
C ALA A 193 24.68 10.02 8.60
N ALA A 194 23.42 10.24 8.19
CA ALA A 194 22.42 9.20 8.19
C ALA A 194 22.64 8.30 6.97
N HIS A 195 22.97 7.04 7.21
CA HIS A 195 22.97 6.02 6.16
C HIS A 195 21.52 5.61 5.91
N PHE A 196 20.91 6.24 4.91
CA PHE A 196 19.54 5.95 4.49
C PHE A 196 19.52 4.81 3.48
N HIS A 197 18.66 3.81 3.70
CA HIS A 197 18.44 2.75 2.71
C HIS A 197 17.18 3.00 1.88
N VAL A 198 16.09 3.56 2.44
CA VAL A 198 14.91 4.08 1.70
C VAL A 198 14.21 5.17 2.53
N VAL A 199 14.14 6.41 2.05
CA VAL A 199 13.55 7.56 2.77
C VAL A 199 12.15 7.86 2.25
N HIS A 200 11.16 8.00 3.14
CA HIS A 200 9.83 8.48 2.76
C HIS A 200 9.95 9.91 2.18
N PRO A 201 9.26 10.27 1.08
CA PRO A 201 9.33 11.63 0.52
C PRO A 201 9.06 12.74 1.54
N ASP A 202 8.10 12.52 2.43
CA ASP A 202 7.74 13.40 3.56
C ASP A 202 8.44 13.06 4.90
N ALA A 203 9.59 12.36 4.89
CA ALA A 203 10.22 11.88 6.12
C ALA A 203 10.44 12.97 7.18
N GLU A 204 10.89 14.17 6.79
CA GLU A 204 11.12 15.28 7.70
C GLU A 204 9.81 15.76 8.38
N ARG A 205 8.70 15.82 7.63
CA ARG A 205 7.39 16.18 8.17
C ARG A 205 6.87 15.14 9.15
N ILE A 206 7.03 13.86 8.81
CA ILE A 206 6.61 12.73 9.66
C ILE A 206 7.47 12.65 10.92
N LEU A 207 8.77 12.97 10.83
CA LEU A 207 9.68 12.99 11.98
C LEU A 207 9.30 14.04 13.01
N ASN A 208 8.94 15.23 12.53
CA ASN A 208 8.63 16.34 13.40
C ASN A 208 7.22 16.25 13.98
N ASN A 209 6.26 15.72 13.21
CA ASN A 209 4.85 15.82 13.56
C ASN A 209 4.10 14.47 13.67
N GLY A 210 4.74 13.34 13.33
CA GLY A 210 4.11 12.02 13.35
C GLY A 210 3.82 11.49 14.76
N THR A 211 2.85 10.58 14.86
CA THR A 211 2.46 9.98 16.14
C THR A 211 3.33 8.77 16.43
N THR A 212 3.89 8.69 17.64
CA THR A 212 4.66 7.52 18.08
C THR A 212 3.71 6.40 18.46
N LEU A 213 3.79 5.30 17.75
CA LEU A 213 2.98 4.11 17.99
C LEU A 213 3.59 3.19 19.04
N ASP A 214 4.92 3.16 19.10
CA ASP A 214 5.68 2.26 19.96
C ASP A 214 7.15 2.73 20.06
N SER A 215 7.82 2.38 21.15
CA SER A 215 9.23 2.68 21.40
C SER A 215 9.85 1.61 22.29
N GLU A 216 10.48 0.60 21.69
CA GLU A 216 11.08 -0.50 22.44
C GLU A 216 12.45 -0.91 21.90
N PRO A 217 13.29 -1.52 22.75
CA PRO A 217 14.56 -2.05 22.33
C PRO A 217 14.37 -3.28 21.42
N VAL A 218 15.16 -3.34 20.34
CA VAL A 218 15.19 -4.44 19.37
C VAL A 218 16.63 -4.90 19.14
N LYS A 219 16.78 -6.13 18.65
CA LYS A 219 18.09 -6.75 18.36
C LYS A 219 18.58 -6.49 16.95
N SER A 220 17.69 -6.09 16.04
CA SER A 220 18.04 -5.86 14.63
C SER A 220 17.10 -4.87 13.93
N ASP A 221 17.59 -4.30 12.82
CA ASP A 221 16.78 -3.47 11.93
C ASP A 221 15.58 -4.25 11.36
N MET A 222 15.78 -5.54 11.06
CA MET A 222 14.72 -6.42 10.57
C MET A 222 13.60 -6.61 11.60
N GLU A 223 13.95 -6.73 12.88
CA GLU A 223 12.96 -6.82 13.96
C GLU A 223 12.14 -5.53 14.10
N CYS A 224 12.80 -4.36 14.02
CA CYS A 224 12.10 -3.07 14.03
C CYS A 224 11.17 -2.92 12.82
N ALA A 225 11.68 -3.26 11.63
CA ALA A 225 10.91 -3.28 10.41
C ALA A 225 9.69 -4.18 10.58
N ASN A 226 9.87 -5.45 10.95
CA ASN A 226 8.80 -6.41 11.18
C ASN A 226 7.76 -5.92 12.19
N ARG A 227 8.18 -5.26 13.27
CA ARG A 227 7.25 -4.66 14.24
C ARG A 227 6.45 -3.52 13.64
N CYS A 228 7.08 -2.61 12.91
CA CYS A 228 6.35 -1.63 12.12
C CYS A 228 5.41 -2.34 11.15
N MET A 229 5.85 -3.45 10.58
CA MET A 229 5.08 -4.16 9.58
C MET A 229 3.76 -4.72 10.08
N MET A 230 3.74 -5.14 11.34
CA MET A 230 2.58 -5.72 12.03
C MET A 230 1.74 -4.67 12.77
N ARG A 231 2.20 -3.42 12.86
CA ARG A 231 1.51 -2.37 13.60
C ARG A 231 0.66 -1.53 12.66
N ASN A 232 -0.65 -1.53 12.91
CA ASN A 232 -1.60 -0.73 12.14
C ASN A 232 -1.14 0.73 12.04
N LYS A 233 -1.24 1.32 10.84
CA LYS A 233 -0.85 2.70 10.51
C LYS A 233 0.66 3.01 10.62
N CYS A 234 1.51 2.03 10.91
CA CYS A 234 2.95 2.26 10.89
C CYS A 234 3.45 2.35 9.45
N VAL A 235 3.89 3.55 9.06
CA VAL A 235 4.49 3.81 7.74
C VAL A 235 6.01 3.95 7.84
N PHE A 236 6.51 4.11 9.06
CA PHE A 236 7.86 4.57 9.30
C PHE A 236 8.40 4.09 10.64
N PHE A 237 9.69 3.78 10.70
CA PHE A 237 10.40 3.54 11.95
C PHE A 237 11.76 4.22 12.04
N LEU A 238 12.12 4.55 13.27
CA LEU A 238 13.35 5.21 13.68
C LEU A 238 14.24 4.27 14.47
N ARG A 239 15.54 4.33 14.16
CA ARG A 239 16.57 3.68 14.95
C ARG A 239 17.40 4.68 15.73
N PHE A 240 17.66 4.34 16.99
CA PHE A 240 18.67 4.99 17.83
C PHE A 240 19.69 3.95 18.32
N CYS A 241 20.99 4.16 18.06
CA CYS A 241 22.07 3.43 18.73
C CYS A 241 22.68 4.31 19.81
N TYR A 242 22.70 3.80 21.05
CA TYR A 242 23.55 4.34 22.12
C TYR A 242 24.83 3.49 22.17
N GLN A 243 25.97 4.08 21.80
CA GLN A 243 27.35 3.54 21.80
C GLN A 243 27.87 2.91 20.50
N SER A 244 28.99 3.47 20.02
CA SER A 244 29.46 3.42 18.63
C SER A 244 30.16 2.13 18.20
N THR A 245 30.68 1.31 19.12
CA THR A 245 31.57 0.23 18.69
C THR A 245 30.84 -1.06 18.32
N GLN A 246 29.60 -1.30 18.78
CA GLN A 246 28.89 -2.56 18.49
C GLN A 246 27.36 -2.50 18.36
N CYS A 247 26.68 -1.33 18.49
CA CYS A 247 25.20 -1.20 18.37
C CYS A 247 24.42 -2.40 18.97
N ARG A 248 24.83 -2.92 20.14
CA ARG A 248 24.27 -4.17 20.71
C ARG A 248 22.84 -4.03 21.21
N GLN A 249 22.38 -2.80 21.43
CA GLN A 249 21.00 -2.45 21.77
C GLN A 249 20.56 -1.29 20.89
N MET A 250 19.48 -1.51 20.14
CA MET A 250 18.87 -0.50 19.29
C MET A 250 17.51 -0.14 19.89
N SER A 251 17.18 1.15 19.97
CA SER A 251 15.80 1.57 20.23
C SER A 251 15.08 1.76 18.91
N CYS A 252 13.91 1.14 18.79
CA CYS A 252 13.02 1.19 17.63
C CYS A 252 11.82 2.05 17.98
N ARG A 253 11.63 3.17 17.27
CA ARG A 253 10.43 4.02 17.43
C ARG A 253 9.56 3.90 16.19
N LEU A 254 8.36 3.37 16.35
CA LEU A 254 7.36 3.20 15.30
C LEU A 254 6.53 4.48 15.16
N VAL A 255 6.23 4.89 13.93
CA VAL A 255 5.57 6.17 13.66
C VAL A 255 4.46 6.01 12.63
N ALA A 256 3.29 6.57 12.96
CA ALA A 256 2.19 6.77 12.03
C ALA A 256 2.25 8.18 11.40
N PRO A 257 1.80 8.34 10.15
CA PRO A 257 1.62 9.67 9.58
C PRO A 257 0.49 10.39 10.34
N LEU A 258 0.55 11.73 10.38
CA LEU A 258 -0.54 12.53 10.95
C LEU A 258 -1.85 12.19 10.25
N THR A 259 -2.86 11.81 11.02
CA THR A 259 -4.25 11.80 10.55
C THR A 259 -4.67 13.25 10.34
N VAL A 260 -4.90 13.63 9.07
CA VAL A 260 -5.52 14.91 8.70
C VAL A 260 -7.02 14.82 8.90
#